data_AF-A0A6N7IIV0-F1
#
_entry.id   AF-A0A6N7IIV0-F1
#
_cell.length_a   1.000
_cell.length_b   1.000
_cell.length_c   1.000
_cell.angle_alpha   90.00
_cell.angle_beta   90.00
_cell.angle_gamma   90.00
#
_symmetry.space_group_name_H-M   'P 1'
#
loop_
_entity.id
_entity.type
_entity.pdbx_description
1 polymer ?
#
loop_
_entity_poly.entity_id
_entity_poly.type
_entity_poly.pdbx_seq_one_letter_code
_entity_poly.pdbx_strand_id
1 'polypeptide(L)' 'MDELYRQATAPIVPRTRDRIARFFDGFELVEPGLVDVQVWGTDLVENPKDSVQYVGVGRKPE' A
#
# COMPACT_ATOMS: atom_id res chain seq x y z
N MET A 1 17.16 -1.70 11.65
CA MET A 1 15.72 -1.93 11.48
C MET A 1 15.32 -3.35 11.89
N ASP A 2 16.07 -4.39 11.51
CA ASP A 2 15.64 -5.78 11.69
C ASP A 2 15.45 -6.29 13.12
N GLU A 3 16.28 -5.90 14.10
CA GLU A 3 16.20 -6.51 15.44
C GLU A 3 14.94 -6.07 16.21
N LEU A 4 14.56 -4.79 16.10
CA LEU A 4 13.39 -4.23 16.78
C LEU A 4 12.07 -4.80 16.25
N TYR A 5 11.99 -5.10 14.95
CA TYR A 5 10.79 -5.70 14.35
C TYR A 5 10.77 -7.22 14.45
N ARG A 6 11.91 -7.90 14.58
CA ARG A 6 11.96 -9.36 14.80
C ARG A 6 11.42 -9.79 16.16
N GLN A 7 11.54 -8.94 17.17
CA GLN A 7 11.08 -9.21 18.53
C GLN A 7 9.63 -8.77 18.77
N ALA A 8 9.00 -8.09 17.81
CA ALA A 8 7.60 -7.71 17.92
C ALA A 8 6.71 -8.96 17.87
N THR A 9 5.67 -9.00 18.71
CA THR A 9 4.63 -10.04 18.67
C THR A 9 3.85 -10.06 17.34
N ALA A 10 3.94 -8.97 16.56
CA ALA A 10 3.52 -8.88 15.17
C ALA A 10 4.69 -8.39 14.30
N PRO A 11 5.35 -9.26 13.51
CA PRO A 11 6.49 -8.86 12.70
C PRO A 11 6.07 -7.97 11.53
N ILE A 12 6.85 -6.92 11.27
CA ILE A 12 6.70 -6.13 10.04
C ILE A 12 7.42 -6.84 8.90
N VAL A 13 6.68 -7.10 7.81
CA VAL A 13 7.22 -7.72 6.58
C VAL A 13 7.05 -6.73 5.43
N PRO A 14 8.12 -5.97 5.08
CA PRO A 14 8.09 -5.06 3.94
C PRO A 14 7.83 -5.81 2.64
N ARG A 15 7.03 -5.21 1.76
CA ARG A 15 6.73 -5.74 0.43
C ARG A 15 6.95 -4.64 -0.59
N THR A 16 7.50 -5.01 -1.75
CA THR A 16 7.55 -4.12 -2.91
C THR A 16 6.14 -3.87 -3.44
N ARG A 17 5.97 -2.78 -4.19
CA ARG A 17 4.71 -2.47 -4.87
C ARG A 17 4.17 -3.66 -5.67
N ASP A 18 5.02 -4.33 -6.47
CA ASP A 18 4.61 -5.49 -7.27
C ASP A 18 4.14 -6.67 -6.41
N ARG A 19 4.77 -6.89 -5.25
CA ARG A 19 4.34 -7.95 -4.32
C ARG A 19 2.98 -7.63 -3.71
N ILE A 20 2.68 -6.34 -3.50
CA ILE A 20 1.38 -5.88 -3.00
C ILE A 20 0.32 -5.94 -4.12
N ALA A 21 0.69 -5.58 -5.35
CA ALA A 21 -0.22 -5.61 -6.51
C ALA A 21 -0.87 -6.98 -6.70
N ARG A 22 -0.14 -8.06 -6.44
CA ARG A 22 -0.67 -9.44 -6.52
C ARG A 22 -1.80 -9.76 -5.55
N PHE A 23 -1.98 -8.99 -4.46
CA PHE A 23 -3.17 -9.15 -3.62
C PHE A 23 -4.46 -8.70 -4.31
N PHE A 24 -4.33 -7.89 -5.37
CA PHE A 24 -5.45 -7.42 -6.19
C PHE A 24 -5.64 -8.27 -7.45
N ASP A 25 -4.93 -9.39 -7.62
CA ASP A 25 -5.15 -10.31 -8.74
C ASP A 25 -6.62 -10.80 -8.72
N GLY A 26 -7.33 -10.58 -9.83
CA GLY A 26 -8.76 -10.89 -9.94
C GLY A 26 -9.71 -9.81 -9.41
N PHE A 27 -9.19 -8.64 -9.02
CA PHE A 27 -9.98 -7.45 -8.68
C PHE A 27 -9.81 -6.36 -9.75
N GLU A 28 -10.84 -5.54 -9.91
CA GLU A 28 -10.75 -4.29 -10.66
C GLU A 28 -10.25 -3.20 -9.71
N LEU A 29 -9.02 -2.72 -9.93
CA LEU A 29 -8.48 -1.61 -9.14
C LEU A 29 -9.24 -0.32 -9.44
N VAL A 30 -9.74 0.32 -8.38
CA VAL A 30 -10.35 1.65 -8.44
C VAL A 30 -9.25 2.70 -8.60
N GLU A 31 -9.48 3.72 -9.42
CA GLU A 31 -8.56 4.85 -9.57
C GLU A 31 -8.25 5.51 -8.21
N PRO A 32 -6.98 5.90 -7.93
CA PRO A 32 -5.79 5.85 -8.81
C PRO A 32 -5.01 4.51 -8.84
N GLY A 33 -5.58 3.41 -8.36
CA GLY A 33 -4.97 2.09 -8.39
C GLY A 33 -4.16 1.74 -7.13
N LEU A 34 -2.90 1.33 -7.28
CA LEU A 34 -1.99 1.07 -6.15
C LEU A 34 -0.89 2.13 -6.14
N VAL A 35 -0.98 3.05 -5.18
CA VAL A 35 -0.12 4.24 -5.05
C VAL A 35 0.37 4.42 -3.62
N ASP A 36 1.30 5.35 -3.40
CA ASP A 36 1.68 5.77 -2.05
C ASP A 36 0.47 6.31 -1.28
N VAL A 37 0.39 5.97 0.01
CA VAL A 37 -0.78 6.32 0.84
C VAL A 37 -1.08 7.83 0.88
N GLN A 38 -0.05 8.67 0.74
CA GLN A 38 -0.21 10.13 0.73
C GLN A 38 -0.87 10.68 -0.55
N VAL A 39 -0.95 9.87 -1.62
CA VAL A 39 -1.54 10.26 -2.91
C VAL A 39 -3.04 9.95 -2.97
N TRP A 40 -3.55 9.11 -2.06
CA TRP A 40 -4.91 8.61 -2.14
C TRP A 40 -5.96 9.58 -1.58
N GLY A 41 -6.66 10.28 -2.48
CA GLY A 41 -7.88 11.01 -2.17
C GLY A 41 -7.73 12.20 -1.21
N THR A 42 -6.53 12.78 -1.08
CA THR A 42 -6.32 13.95 -0.22
C THR A 42 -5.83 15.15 -1.01
N ASP A 43 -6.64 16.21 -1.06
CA ASP A 43 -6.21 17.57 -1.42
C ASP A 43 -5.43 18.26 -0.28
N LEU A 44 -5.25 17.55 0.85
CA LEU A 44 -4.69 18.09 2.10
C LEU A 44 -3.16 18.02 2.17
N VAL A 45 -2.51 17.32 1.25
CA VAL A 45 -1.04 17.16 1.26
C VAL A 45 -0.43 17.95 0.11
N GLU A 46 0.04 19.16 0.41
CA GLU A 46 0.89 19.91 -0.51
C GLU A 46 2.25 19.20 -0.63
N ASN A 47 2.51 18.56 -1.77
CA ASN A 47 3.71 17.78 -2.09
C ASN A 47 3.86 16.49 -1.25
N PRO A 48 3.08 15.44 -1.56
CA PRO A 48 3.27 14.14 -0.94
C PRO A 48 4.71 13.66 -1.17
N LYS A 49 5.36 13.24 -0.10
CA LYS A 49 6.69 12.61 -0.15
C LYS A 49 6.52 11.10 -0.33
N ASP A 50 7.58 10.44 -0.79
CA ASP A 50 7.61 8.97 -0.85
C ASP A 50 7.24 8.38 0.52
N SER A 51 6.25 7.49 0.53
CA SER A 51 5.81 6.80 1.74
C SER A 51 6.42 5.40 1.81
N VAL A 52 6.55 4.86 3.01
CA VAL A 52 6.85 3.44 3.21
C VAL A 52 5.60 2.55 3.09
N GLN A 53 4.44 3.15 2.81
CA GLN A 53 3.14 2.48 2.75
C GLN A 53 2.43 2.77 1.44
N TYR A 54 1.93 1.69 0.82
CA TYR A 54 1.04 1.75 -0.34
C TYR A 54 -0.42 1.55 0.07
N VAL A 55 -1.34 2.11 -0.73
CA VAL A 55 -2.79 1.93 -0.60
C VAL A 55 -3.41 1.67 -1.97
N GLY A 56 -4.46 0.85 -1.99
CA GLY A 56 -5.28 0.61 -3.17
C GLY A 56 -6.60 -0.03 -2.79
N VAL A 57 -7.61 0.14 -3.65
CA VAL A 57 -8.96 -0.41 -3.46
C VAL A 57 -9.31 -1.26 -4.67
N GLY A 58 -9.68 -2.53 -4.42
CA GLY A 58 -10.11 -3.46 -5.45
C GLY A 58 -11.60 -3.73 -5.36
N ARG A 59 -12.34 -3.53 -6.45
CA ARG A 59 -13.71 -4.01 -6.61
C ARG A 59 -13.67 -5.47 -7.04
N LYS A 60 -14.39 -6.33 -6.34
CA LYS A 60 -14.58 -7.71 -6.79
C LYS A 60 -15.50 -7.69 -8.03
N PRO A 61 -15.10 -8.34 -9.15
CA PRO A 61 -16.01 -8.58 -10.26
C PRO A 61 -17.25 -9.36 -9.80
N GLU A 62 -18.38 -9.17 -10.49
CA GLU A 62 -19.61 -9.94 -10.22
C GLU A 62 -19.42 -11.44 -10.44
#